data_AF-A0A537UJB8-F1
#
_entry.id   AF-A0A537UJB8-F1
#
_cell.length_a   1.000
_cell.length_b   1.000
_cell.length_c   1.000
_cell.angle_alpha   90.00
_cell.angle_beta   90.00
_cell.angle_gamma   90.00
#
_symmetry.space_group_name_H-M   'P 1'
#
loop_
_entity.id
_entity.type
_entity.pdbx_description
1 polymer ?
#
loop_
_entity_poly.entity_id
_entity_poly.type
_entity_poly.pdbx_seq_one_letter_code
_entity_poly.pdbx_strand_id
1 'polypeptide(L)' 'IIAGGPMRAVFETLGIQDVVAKSIGSSNPYNMVRATFDALKHQDSPRSVAARRNIKVSALQSRRVGGDAEAVAE' A
#
# COMPACT_ATOMS: atom_id res chain seq x y z
N ILE A 1 -1.95 -11.82 -4.65
CA ILE A 1 -0.49 -11.49 -4.55
C ILE A 1 0.27 -11.77 -5.85
N ILE A 2 0.60 -10.74 -6.61
CA ILE A 2 1.49 -10.80 -7.77
C ILE A 2 2.84 -10.20 -7.34
N ALA A 3 3.75 -11.05 -6.85
CA ALA A 3 5.06 -10.64 -6.36
C ALA A 3 6.11 -11.74 -6.58
N GLY A 4 7.39 -11.37 -6.53
CA GLY A 4 8.50 -12.32 -6.53
C GLY A 4 8.48 -13.22 -5.28
N GLY A 5 8.98 -14.46 -5.39
CA GLY A 5 8.90 -15.48 -4.34
C GLY A 5 9.27 -15.00 -2.94
N PRO A 6 10.45 -14.36 -2.73
CA PRO A 6 10.85 -13.87 -1.41
C PRO A 6 9.92 -12.78 -0.84
N MET A 7 9.39 -11.90 -1.69
CA MET A 7 8.45 -10.85 -1.26
C MET A 7 7.07 -11.42 -0.95
N ARG A 8 6.61 -12.41 -1.75
CA ARG A 8 5.33 -13.09 -1.53
C ARG A 8 5.25 -13.73 -0.14
N ALA A 9 6.30 -14.42 0.31
CA ALA A 9 6.34 -15.00 1.64
C ALA A 9 6.16 -13.94 2.75
N VAL A 10 6.77 -12.76 2.58
CA VAL A 10 6.58 -11.63 3.51
C VAL A 10 5.14 -11.13 3.49
N PHE A 11 4.55 -10.95 2.31
CA PHE A 11 3.17 -10.48 2.18
C PHE A 11 2.14 -11.47 2.75
N GLU A 12 2.30 -12.77 2.50
CA GLU A 12 1.40 -13.81 3.01
C GLU A 12 1.45 -13.90 4.54
N THR A 13 2.64 -13.84 5.12
CA THR A 13 2.82 -13.88 6.59
C THR A 13 2.25 -12.65 7.29
N LEU A 14 2.24 -11.49 6.64
CA LEU A 14 1.62 -10.27 7.14
C LEU A 14 0.10 -10.20 6.89
N GLY A 15 -0.48 -11.19 6.20
CA GLY A 15 -1.92 -11.22 5.88
C GLY A 15 -2.33 -10.31 4.71
N ILE A 16 -1.39 -9.87 3.88
CA ILE A 16 -1.67 -9.04 2.70
C ILE A 16 -2.16 -9.94 1.56
N GLN A 17 -3.40 -9.74 1.13
CA GLN A 17 -4.03 -10.59 0.10
C GLN A 17 -3.90 -9.99 -1.32
N ASP A 18 -4.06 -8.67 -1.42
CA ASP A 18 -4.04 -7.95 -2.69
C ASP A 18 -2.85 -6.99 -2.76
N VAL A 19 -1.91 -7.32 -3.65
CA VAL A 19 -0.70 -6.54 -3.92
C VAL A 19 -0.10 -6.95 -5.25
N VAL A 20 0.40 -5.96 -6.00
CA VAL A 20 1.22 -6.14 -7.20
C VAL A 20 2.57 -5.48 -6.94
N ALA A 21 3.65 -6.24 -7.07
CA ALA A 21 5.00 -5.78 -6.83
C ALA A 21 5.97 -6.28 -7.92
N LYS A 22 6.95 -5.44 -8.24
CA LYS A 22 8.03 -5.76 -9.18
C LYS A 22 9.36 -5.36 -8.53
N SER A 23 10.33 -6.27 -8.54
CA SER A 23 11.71 -5.92 -8.21
C SER A 23 12.37 -5.23 -9.41
N ILE A 24 13.00 -4.08 -9.17
CA ILE A 24 13.73 -3.30 -10.17
C ILE A 24 15.20 -3.26 -9.71
N GLY A 25 16.14 -3.52 -10.63
CA GLY A 25 17.57 -3.60 -10.32
C GLY A 25 17.99 -5.02 -9.91
N SER A 26 18.46 -5.19 -8.68
CA SER A 26 18.96 -6.49 -8.19
C SER A 26 17.84 -7.46 -7.82
N SER A 27 18.03 -8.73 -8.15
CA SER A 27 17.14 -9.83 -7.79
C SER A 27 17.65 -10.66 -6.61
N ASN A 28 18.65 -10.18 -5.86
CA ASN A 28 19.16 -10.88 -4.67
C ASN A 28 18.03 -11.04 -3.61
N PRO A 29 17.65 -12.27 -3.23
CA PRO A 29 16.56 -12.54 -2.28
C PRO A 29 16.70 -11.78 -0.95
N TYR A 30 17.92 -11.66 -0.42
CA TYR A 30 18.17 -10.99 0.85
C TYR A 30 17.80 -9.50 0.80
N ASN A 31 18.21 -8.84 -0.29
CA ASN A 31 17.92 -7.42 -0.49
C ASN A 31 16.45 -7.18 -0.83
N MET A 32 15.81 -8.09 -1.58
CA MET A 32 14.37 -7.98 -1.86
C MET A 32 13.53 -8.03 -0.59
N VAL A 33 13.86 -8.93 0.34
CA VAL A 33 13.16 -9.00 1.65
C VAL A 33 13.41 -7.72 2.45
N ARG A 34 14.66 -7.26 2.56
CA ARG A 34 14.98 -6.00 3.25
C ARG A 34 14.25 -4.80 2.65
N ALA A 35 14.24 -4.67 1.33
CA ALA A 35 13.54 -3.61 0.63
C ALA A 35 12.02 -3.69 0.83
N THR A 36 11.46 -4.90 0.93
CA THR A 36 10.03 -5.09 1.21
C THR A 36 9.68 -4.56 2.60
N PHE A 37 10.46 -4.90 3.63
CA PHE A 37 10.26 -4.37 4.97
C PHE A 37 10.45 -2.86 5.05
N ASP A 38 11.44 -2.33 4.34
CA ASP A 38 11.68 -0.89 4.27
C ASP A 38 10.50 -0.14 3.64
N ALA A 39 9.97 -0.66 2.52
CA ALA A 39 8.80 -0.10 1.85
C ALA A 39 7.55 -0.10 2.74
N LEU A 40 7.33 -1.17 3.52
CA LEU A 40 6.19 -1.26 4.43
C LEU A 40 6.29 -0.25 5.59
N LYS A 41 7.50 0.00 6.10
CA LYS A 41 7.73 0.99 7.17
C LYS A 41 7.53 2.43 6.70
N HIS A 42 7.74 2.70 5.42
CA HIS A 42 7.57 4.02 4.82
C HIS A 42 6.17 4.26 4.25
N GLN A 43 5.19 3.40 4.56
CA GLN A 43 3.81 3.62 4.13
C GLN A 43 3.18 4.79 4.89
N ASP A 44 2.62 5.73 4.13
CA ASP A 44 1.88 6.86 4.67
C ASP A 44 0.38 6.52 4.76
N SER A 45 -0.24 6.84 5.90
CA SER A 45 -1.69 6.73 6.05
C SER A 45 -2.41 7.84 5.28
N PRO A 46 -3.60 7.60 4.70
CA PRO A 46 -4.37 8.68 4.05
C PRO A 46 -4.63 9.87 4.97
N ARG A 47 -4.80 9.61 6.28
CA ARG A 47 -5.02 10.64 7.30
C ARG A 47 -3.79 11.52 7.53
N SER A 48 -2.59 10.92 7.62
CA SER A 48 -1.33 11.68 7.78
C SER A 48 -1.04 12.53 6.54
N VAL A 49 -1.32 12.01 5.35
CA VAL A 49 -1.16 12.76 4.09
C VAL A 49 -2.16 13.93 4.01
N ALA A 50 -3.42 13.71 4.38
CA ALA A 50 -4.45 14.75 4.38
C ALA A 50 -4.10 15.91 5.31
N ALA A 51 -3.64 15.60 6.53
CA ALA A 51 -3.20 16.59 7.50
C ALA A 51 -2.00 17.41 6.99
N ARG A 52 -0.99 16.73 6.41
CA ARG A 52 0.20 17.38 5.83
C ARG A 52 -0.13 18.28 4.64
N ARG A 53 -1.18 17.95 3.88
CA ARG A 53 -1.62 18.70 2.69
C ARG A 53 -2.76 19.68 2.96
N ASN A 54 -3.23 19.79 4.21
CA ASN A 54 -4.36 20.63 4.62
C ASN A 54 -5.63 20.45 3.77
N ILE A 55 -5.98 19.19 3.51
CA ILE A 55 -7.20 18.80 2.76
C ILE A 55 -8.00 17.79 3.57
N LYS A 56 -9.30 17.66 3.27
CA LYS A 56 -10.14 16.63 3.90
C LYS A 56 -9.70 15.23 3.45
N VAL A 57 -9.76 14.26 4.36
CA VAL A 57 -9.41 12.86 4.07
C VAL A 57 -10.29 12.29 2.95
N SER A 58 -11.57 12.68 2.90
CA SER A 58 -12.52 12.27 1.85
C SER A 58 -12.04 12.66 0.45
N ALA A 59 -11.43 13.84 0.30
CA ALA A 59 -10.88 14.29 -0.98
C ALA A 59 -9.68 13.44 -1.48
N LEU A 60 -9.01 12.70 -0.59
CA LEU A 60 -7.99 11.72 -0.97
C LEU A 60 -8.56 10.33 -1.32
N GLN A 61 -9.74 9.99 -0.81
CA GLN A 61 -10.33 8.66 -0.91
C GLN A 61 -11.40 8.53 -2.00
N SER A 62 -11.98 9.64 -2.47
CA SER A 62 -13.08 9.73 -3.46
C SER A 62 -12.78 9.17 -4.86
N ARG A 63 -11.61 8.55 -5.06
CA ARG A 63 -11.25 7.89 -6.33
C ARG A 63 -11.42 6.36 -6.26
N ARG A 64 -11.74 5.78 -5.10
CA ARG A 64 -12.18 4.38 -5.03
C ARG A 64 -13.65 4.30 -5.41
N VAL A 65 -13.91 4.07 -6.70
CA VAL A 65 -15.23 3.67 -7.22
C VAL A 65 -15.81 2.60 -6.31
N GLY A 66 -16.82 2.96 -5.52
CA GLY A 66 -17.49 2.08 -4.55
C GLY A 66 -17.75 2.70 -3.17
N GLY A 67 -17.05 3.76 -2.77
CA GLY A 67 -17.26 4.42 -1.45
C GLY A 67 -18.18 5.64 -1.46
N ASP A 68 -18.42 6.24 -2.63
CA ASP A 68 -19.14 7.52 -2.75
C ASP A 68 -20.68 7.36 -2.82
N ALA A 69 -21.22 6.15 -2.66
CA ALA A 69 -22.67 5.93 -2.67
C ALA A 69 -23.35 6.17 -1.31
N GLU A 70 -22.61 6.14 -0.19
CA GLU A 70 -23.20 6.28 1.16
C GLU A 70 -22.98 7.66 1.80
N ALA A 71 -21.96 8.43 1.38
CA ALA A 71 -21.61 9.69 2.04
C ALA A 71 -22.39 10.92 1.55
N VAL A 72 -23.28 10.77 0.58
CA VAL A 72 -24.12 11.87 0.02
C VAL A 72 -25.56 11.80 0.51
N ALA A 73 -25.88 10.88 1.41
CA ALA A 73 -27.24 10.60 1.90
C ALA A 73 -27.51 11.08 3.33
N GLU A 74 -26.64 11.89 3.95
CA GLU A 74 -26.92 12.57 5.22
C GLU A 74 -26.45 14.04 5.20
#